data_AF-A0ABD5I9K0-F1
#
_entry.id   AF-A0ABD5I9K0-F1
#
_cell.length_a   1.000
_cell.length_b   1.000
_cell.length_c   1.000
_cell.angle_alpha   90.00
_cell.angle_beta   90.00
_cell.angle_gamma   90.00
#
_symmetry.space_group_name_H-M   'P 1'
#
loop_
_entity.id
_entity.type
_entity.pdbx_description
1 polymer ?
#
loop_
_entity_poly.entity_id
_entity_poly.type
_entity_poly.pdbx_seq_one_letter_code
_entity_poly.pdbx_strand_id
1 'polypeptide(L)'
;MFKAVVTSKGQITIPKEVREHLELEKGSIVSFSLQNTHGEKNVHMIKDYVYEECTVCKGKGKMNTSMCIVCRGSGEMKKESLIMEEILSLMQVGRAYGISVLLLQDEYSKTMLAQQEDLNTHGAKLRTRATEYPIIRLEGEENKYSQETIHIFNDFYQKGIIREFSPRSTSNPNKFMIPSDIILDEIVNLLFTSEVKEEVTGWFDRN
;
A
#
# COMPACT_ATOMS: atom_id res chain seq x y z
N MET A 1 -15.19 -30.29 12.96
CA MET A 1 -13.86 -30.49 13.57
C MET A 1 -13.01 -31.27 12.58
N PHE A 2 -11.97 -30.64 12.02
CA PHE A 2 -11.06 -31.29 11.08
C PHE A 2 -9.99 -32.08 11.86
N LYS A 3 -9.54 -33.20 11.32
CA LYS A 3 -8.54 -34.07 11.95
C LYS A 3 -7.37 -34.25 11.00
N ALA A 4 -6.16 -34.30 11.55
CA ALA A 4 -4.94 -34.61 10.84
C ALA A 4 -4.08 -35.55 11.69
N VAL A 5 -3.29 -36.40 11.03
CA VAL A 5 -2.38 -37.34 11.70
C VAL A 5 -0.99 -36.72 11.72
N VAL A 6 -0.32 -36.81 12.88
CA VAL A 6 1.09 -36.43 13.00
C VAL A 6 1.93 -37.51 12.33
N THR A 7 2.75 -37.14 11.35
CA THR A 7 3.65 -38.07 10.68
C THR A 7 4.78 -38.51 11.61
N SER A 8 5.53 -39.55 11.21
CA SER A 8 6.73 -40.00 11.94
C SER A 8 7.82 -38.92 12.06
N LYS A 9 7.77 -37.88 11.22
CA LYS A 9 8.66 -36.71 11.28
C LYS A 9 8.12 -35.57 12.15
N GLY A 10 7.02 -35.78 12.86
CA GLY A 10 6.38 -34.74 13.67
C GLY A 10 5.64 -33.67 12.85
N GLN A 11 5.37 -33.92 11.56
CA GLN A 11 4.67 -32.96 10.70
C GLN A 11 3.16 -33.21 10.73
N ILE A 12 2.37 -32.14 10.68
CA ILE A 12 0.91 -32.23 10.55
C ILE A 12 0.52 -31.71 9.17
N THR A 13 -0.22 -32.51 8.41
CA THR A 13 -0.81 -32.04 7.16
C THR A 13 -2.02 -31.17 7.48
N ILE A 14 -1.94 -29.88 7.19
CA ILE A 14 -3.08 -28.96 7.34
C ILE A 14 -4.20 -29.41 6.37
N PRO A 15 -5.41 -29.74 6.86
CA PRO A 15 -6.55 -30.11 6.03
C PRO A 15 -6.84 -29.04 4.97
N LYS A 16 -7.38 -29.45 3.81
CA LYS A 16 -7.61 -28.55 2.67
C LYS A 16 -8.52 -27.38 3.08
N GLU A 17 -9.57 -27.66 3.83
CA GLU A 17 -10.56 -26.69 4.30
C GLU A 17 -9.94 -25.65 5.24
N VAL A 18 -9.03 -26.07 6.12
CA VAL A 18 -8.30 -25.15 7.02
C VAL A 18 -7.30 -24.31 6.22
N ARG A 19 -6.64 -24.91 5.23
CA ARG A 19 -5.69 -24.22 4.35
C ARG A 19 -6.39 -23.14 3.53
N GLU A 20 -7.54 -23.45 2.95
CA GLU A 20 -8.36 -22.50 2.18
C GLU A 20 -8.94 -21.41 3.08
N HIS A 21 -9.44 -21.77 4.26
CA HIS A 21 -9.99 -20.81 5.22
C HIS A 21 -8.96 -19.79 5.71
N LEU A 22 -7.73 -20.24 5.94
CA LEU A 22 -6.62 -19.37 6.34
C LEU A 22 -5.86 -18.79 5.16
N GLU A 23 -6.26 -19.06 3.91
CA GLU A 23 -5.57 -18.61 2.69
C GLU A 23 -4.06 -18.92 2.72
N LEU A 24 -3.72 -20.15 3.12
CA LEU A 24 -2.32 -20.58 3.24
C LEU A 24 -1.80 -21.12 1.90
N GLU A 25 -0.70 -20.54 1.45
CA GLU A 25 0.05 -20.96 0.27
C GLU A 25 1.40 -21.56 0.65
N LYS A 26 2.13 -22.10 -0.33
CA LYS A 26 3.48 -22.60 -0.10
C LYS A 26 4.37 -21.45 0.34
N GLY A 27 4.89 -21.54 1.57
CA GLY A 27 5.76 -20.51 2.17
C GLY A 27 5.05 -19.61 3.18
N SER A 28 3.72 -19.71 3.33
CA SER A 28 3.00 -18.99 4.39
C SER A 28 3.52 -19.38 5.77
N ILE A 29 3.62 -18.38 6.65
CA ILE A 29 4.00 -18.56 8.05
C ILE A 29 2.73 -18.77 8.87
N VAL A 30 2.79 -19.65 9.86
CA VAL A 30 1.72 -19.82 10.85
C VAL A 30 2.29 -19.72 12.25
N SER A 31 1.57 -19.03 13.11
CA SER A 31 1.89 -18.91 14.53
C SER A 31 1.00 -19.84 15.35
N PHE A 32 1.58 -20.47 16.36
CA PHE A 32 0.89 -21.37 17.28
C PHE A 32 0.88 -20.79 18.68
N SER A 33 -0.28 -20.70 19.31
CA SER A 33 -0.41 -20.36 20.73
C SER A 33 -1.04 -21.51 21.52
N LEU A 34 -0.45 -21.80 22.67
CA LEU A 34 -0.95 -22.82 23.59
C LEU A 34 -2.07 -22.21 24.44
N GLN A 35 -3.27 -22.79 24.36
CA GLN A 35 -4.42 -22.39 25.15
C GLN A 35 -4.78 -23.49 26.13
N ASN A 36 -4.79 -23.16 27.42
CA ASN A 36 -5.21 -24.07 28.47
C ASN A 36 -6.55 -23.56 29.02
N THR A 37 -7.65 -24.04 28.45
CA THR A 37 -9.00 -23.60 28.82
C THR A 37 -9.73 -24.77 29.45
N HIS A 38 -10.24 -24.59 30.68
CA HIS A 38 -10.98 -25.63 31.42
C HIS A 38 -10.28 -27.00 31.52
N GLY A 39 -8.93 -27.02 31.57
CA GLY A 39 -8.15 -28.26 31.65
C GLY A 39 -7.87 -28.94 30.31
N GLU A 40 -8.40 -28.40 29.21
CA GLU A 40 -8.07 -28.85 27.86
C GLU A 40 -6.81 -28.16 27.34
N LYS A 41 -5.90 -28.95 26.75
CA LYS A 41 -4.68 -28.45 26.11
C LYS A 41 -4.95 -28.24 24.62
N ASN A 42 -5.31 -27.03 24.27
CA ASN A 42 -5.62 -26.63 22.91
C ASN A 42 -4.43 -25.88 22.28
N VAL A 43 -4.30 -25.99 20.96
CA VAL A 43 -3.34 -25.21 20.17
C VAL A 43 -4.13 -24.39 19.18
N HIS A 44 -3.99 -23.08 19.25
CA HIS A 44 -4.59 -22.16 18.30
C HIS A 44 -3.56 -21.82 17.21
N MET A 45 -3.91 -22.05 15.96
CA MET A 45 -3.07 -21.78 14.80
C MET A 45 -3.64 -20.58 14.04
N ILE A 46 -2.80 -19.58 13.77
CA ILE A 46 -3.16 -18.40 12.98
C ILE A 46 -2.20 -18.25 11.81
N LYS A 47 -2.69 -17.77 10.66
CA LYS A 47 -1.80 -17.28 9.60
C LYS A 47 -1.04 -16.08 10.14
N ASP A 48 0.27 -16.12 9.98
CA ASP A 48 1.17 -15.06 10.39
C ASP A 48 1.79 -14.40 9.16
N TYR A 49 2.38 -13.23 9.37
CA TYR A 49 2.92 -12.40 8.30
C TYR A 49 4.42 -12.24 8.45
N VAL A 50 5.11 -12.13 7.31
CA VAL A 50 6.50 -11.68 7.31
C VAL A 50 6.49 -10.17 7.52
N TYR A 51 7.16 -9.74 8.57
CA TYR A 51 7.43 -8.34 8.83
C TYR A 51 8.83 -8.00 8.30
N GLU A 52 8.97 -6.80 7.74
CA GLU A 52 10.23 -6.24 7.30
C GLU A 52 10.41 -4.82 7.85
N GLU A 53 11.65 -4.35 7.86
CA GLU A 53 11.98 -3.01 8.33
C GLU A 53 11.20 -1.97 7.52
N CYS A 54 10.57 -1.02 8.21
CA CYS A 54 9.83 0.05 7.55
C CYS A 54 10.78 0.91 6.72
N THR A 55 10.60 0.89 5.40
CA THR A 55 11.47 1.59 4.44
C THR A 55 11.43 3.11 4.59
N VAL A 56 10.35 3.66 5.16
CA VAL A 56 10.20 5.11 5.37
C VAL A 56 11.01 5.58 6.58
N CYS A 57 10.84 4.95 7.75
CA CYS A 57 11.54 5.35 8.97
C CYS A 57 12.83 4.58 9.25
N LYS A 58 13.16 3.60 8.40
CA LYS A 58 14.34 2.73 8.51
C LYS A 58 14.42 2.07 9.88
N GLY A 59 13.34 1.38 10.26
CA GLY A 59 13.27 0.63 11.51
C GLY A 59 13.06 1.44 12.78
N LYS A 60 13.13 2.78 12.71
CA LYS A 60 13.15 3.64 13.91
C LYS A 60 11.77 3.82 14.57
N GLY A 61 10.69 3.51 13.87
CA GLY A 61 9.32 3.80 14.31
C GLY A 61 8.94 5.29 14.31
N LYS A 62 9.86 6.20 13.95
CA LYS A 62 9.66 7.65 13.99
C LYS A 62 10.38 8.37 12.86
N MET A 63 9.79 9.47 12.42
CA MET A 63 10.39 10.47 11.54
C MET A 63 10.72 11.71 12.36
N ASN A 64 12.01 12.00 12.55
CA ASN A 64 12.47 13.03 13.48
C ASN A 64 11.95 12.79 14.91
N THR A 65 11.14 13.72 15.42
CA THR A 65 10.50 13.65 16.74
C THR A 65 9.13 12.98 16.72
N SER A 66 8.59 12.70 15.53
CA SER A 66 7.18 12.35 15.34
C SER A 66 7.04 10.89 14.96
N MET A 67 5.95 10.26 15.41
CA MET A 67 5.70 8.85 15.10
C MET A 67 5.60 8.64 13.58
N CYS A 68 6.19 7.56 13.07
CA CYS A 68 6.01 7.21 11.66
C CYS A 68 4.59 6.64 11.47
N ILE A 69 3.77 7.29 10.65
CA ILE A 69 2.37 6.87 10.44
C ILE A 69 2.26 5.60 9.59
N VAL A 70 3.29 5.33 8.79
CA VAL A 70 3.34 4.21 7.87
C VAL A 70 3.45 2.89 8.64
N CYS A 71 4.41 2.80 9.58
CA CYS A 71 4.52 1.64 10.48
C CYS A 71 3.85 1.86 11.83
N ARG A 72 3.22 3.01 12.07
CA ARG A 72 2.52 3.38 13.32
C ARG A 72 3.38 3.18 14.57
N GLY A 73 4.64 3.57 14.49
CA GLY A 73 5.57 3.44 15.62
C GLY A 73 6.28 2.11 15.78
N SER A 74 5.88 1.04 15.08
CA SER A 74 6.49 -0.29 15.26
C SER A 74 7.94 -0.37 14.75
N GLY A 75 8.27 0.38 13.70
CA GLY A 75 9.52 0.23 12.94
C GLY A 75 9.44 -0.86 11.86
N GLU A 76 8.35 -1.62 11.80
CA GLU A 76 8.20 -2.78 10.92
C GLU A 76 6.88 -2.73 10.14
N MET A 77 6.86 -3.28 8.93
CA MET A 77 5.69 -3.36 8.06
C MET A 77 5.47 -4.79 7.57
N LYS A 78 4.22 -5.14 7.27
CA LYS A 78 3.91 -6.40 6.61
C LYS A 78 4.44 -6.35 5.17
N LYS A 79 5.27 -7.33 4.81
CA LYS A 79 5.89 -7.43 3.48
C LYS A 79 4.89 -7.54 2.34
N GLU A 80 3.77 -8.21 2.58
CA GLU A 80 2.74 -8.50 1.57
C GLU A 80 1.45 -7.72 1.82
N SER A 81 1.54 -6.50 2.38
CA SER A 81 0.35 -5.67 2.60
C SER A 81 -0.17 -5.09 1.28
N LEU A 82 -1.48 -5.15 1.06
CA LEU A 82 -2.14 -4.46 -0.05
C LEU A 82 -2.23 -2.97 0.27
N ILE A 83 -1.86 -2.11 -0.69
CA ILE A 83 -1.74 -0.67 -0.38
C ILE A 83 -3.09 -0.07 0.03
N MET A 84 -4.18 -0.54 -0.60
CA MET A 84 -5.52 -0.06 -0.30
C MET A 84 -5.97 -0.44 1.11
N GLU A 85 -5.58 -1.60 1.63
CA GLU A 85 -5.85 -1.99 3.02
C GLU A 85 -5.12 -1.07 3.99
N GLU A 86 -3.86 -0.75 3.70
CA GLU A 86 -3.07 0.20 4.50
C GLU A 86 -3.67 1.60 4.49
N ILE A 87 -4.11 2.07 3.32
CA ILE A 87 -4.77 3.38 3.15
C ILE A 87 -6.09 3.41 3.94
N LEU A 88 -6.96 2.41 3.77
CA LEU A 88 -8.23 2.32 4.49
C LEU A 88 -8.01 2.27 6.01
N SER A 89 -7.00 1.52 6.44
CA SER A 89 -6.63 1.46 7.84
C SER A 89 -6.12 2.82 8.33
N LEU A 90 -5.28 3.53 7.56
CA LEU A 90 -4.86 4.90 7.87
C LEU A 90 -6.05 5.86 7.91
N MET A 91 -7.06 5.74 7.05
CA MET A 91 -8.26 6.57 7.11
C MET A 91 -9.03 6.38 8.43
N GLN A 92 -9.03 5.17 8.99
CA GLN A 92 -9.72 4.85 10.24
C GLN A 92 -8.96 5.39 11.46
N VAL A 93 -7.63 5.27 11.50
CA VAL A 93 -6.83 5.62 12.68
C VAL A 93 -6.02 6.91 12.54
N GLY A 94 -5.93 7.49 11.35
CA GLY A 94 -5.07 8.62 10.99
C GLY A 94 -5.29 9.84 11.88
N ARG A 95 -6.55 10.13 12.23
CA ARG A 95 -6.89 11.26 13.12
C ARG A 95 -6.25 11.13 14.50
N ALA A 96 -6.11 9.91 15.03
CA ALA A 96 -5.41 9.70 16.31
C ALA A 96 -3.93 10.08 16.23
N TYR A 97 -3.35 10.04 15.03
CA TYR A 97 -1.99 10.46 14.75
C TYR A 97 -1.87 11.90 14.28
N GLY A 98 -2.99 12.65 14.16
CA GLY A 98 -3.01 13.99 13.58
C GLY A 98 -2.81 14.01 12.07
N ILE A 99 -3.29 12.97 11.37
CA ILE A 99 -3.26 12.84 9.92
C ILE A 99 -4.69 12.81 9.37
N SER A 100 -4.94 13.63 8.37
CA SER A 100 -6.14 13.57 7.52
C SER A 100 -5.77 12.97 6.17
N VAL A 101 -6.63 12.09 5.66
CA VAL A 101 -6.46 11.42 4.36
C VAL A 101 -7.55 11.89 3.41
N LEU A 102 -7.14 12.37 2.25
CA LEU A 102 -8.00 12.73 1.13
C LEU A 102 -7.72 11.77 -0.02
N LEU A 103 -8.75 11.04 -0.46
CA LEU A 103 -8.70 10.21 -1.67
C LEU A 103 -9.49 10.90 -2.78
N LEU A 104 -8.82 11.19 -3.89
CA LEU A 104 -9.41 11.78 -5.08
C LEU A 104 -9.50 10.70 -6.16
N GLN A 105 -10.71 10.47 -6.69
CA GLN A 105 -10.95 9.64 -7.87
C GLN A 105 -11.45 10.57 -8.99
N ASP A 106 -10.73 10.58 -10.11
CA ASP A 106 -10.95 11.55 -11.19
C ASP A 106 -12.07 11.13 -12.13
N GLU A 107 -13.28 11.61 -11.86
CA GLU A 107 -13.98 12.40 -12.88
C GLU A 107 -14.36 13.82 -12.40
N TYR A 108 -14.20 14.11 -11.11
CA TYR A 108 -14.75 15.30 -10.46
C TYR A 108 -13.75 16.45 -10.25
N SER A 109 -12.44 16.16 -10.19
CA SER A 109 -11.42 17.20 -9.94
C SER A 109 -11.16 18.11 -11.14
N LYS A 110 -11.44 17.62 -12.35
CA LYS A 110 -11.23 18.38 -13.60
C LYS A 110 -12.32 19.40 -13.91
N THR A 111 -13.54 19.22 -13.40
CA THR A 111 -14.63 20.21 -13.58
C THR A 111 -14.58 21.31 -12.53
N MET A 112 -14.04 21.04 -11.33
CA MET A 112 -13.90 22.06 -10.27
C MET A 112 -12.72 23.02 -10.50
N LEU A 113 -11.59 22.58 -11.08
CA LEU A 113 -10.46 23.46 -11.40
C LEU A 113 -10.65 24.22 -12.72
N ALA A 114 -11.42 23.68 -13.67
CA ALA A 114 -11.71 24.35 -14.94
C ALA A 114 -12.85 25.40 -14.86
N GLN A 115 -13.51 25.54 -13.71
CA GLN A 115 -14.54 26.57 -13.49
C GLN A 115 -14.01 27.86 -12.84
N GLN A 116 -12.70 27.95 -12.61
CA GLN A 116 -12.06 29.13 -12.01
C GLN A 116 -11.20 29.96 -12.99
N GLU A 117 -11.07 29.55 -14.25
CA GLU A 117 -10.43 30.35 -15.30
C GLU A 117 -11.28 30.33 -16.57
N ASP A 118 -11.45 31.51 -17.16
CA ASP A 118 -12.62 31.93 -17.91
C ASP A 118 -12.55 31.64 -19.44
N LEU A 119 -13.73 31.74 -20.08
CA LEU A 119 -13.99 32.13 -21.48
C LEU A 119 -13.82 31.12 -22.65
N ASN A 120 -14.97 30.88 -23.30
CA ASN A 120 -15.19 30.97 -24.75
C ASN A 120 -14.01 30.62 -25.68
N THR A 121 -13.95 29.40 -26.22
CA THR A 121 -13.94 29.12 -27.68
C THR A 121 -13.78 27.62 -27.98
N HIS A 122 -14.27 27.26 -29.17
CA HIS A 122 -14.38 25.95 -29.80
C HIS A 122 -13.33 24.87 -29.47
N GLY A 123 -13.88 23.67 -29.19
CA GLY A 123 -13.55 22.46 -29.94
C GLY A 123 -12.24 21.77 -29.59
N ALA A 124 -12.27 20.89 -28.61
CA ALA A 124 -11.34 19.76 -28.56
C ALA A 124 -12.05 18.52 -28.01
N LYS A 125 -12.16 17.51 -28.86
CA LYS A 125 -12.61 16.16 -28.54
C LYS A 125 -11.85 15.64 -27.32
N LEU A 126 -12.57 15.34 -26.23
CA LEU A 126 -12.04 14.53 -25.13
C LEU A 126 -11.58 13.19 -25.70
N ARG A 127 -10.27 13.02 -25.81
CA ARG A 127 -9.64 11.73 -26.04
C ARG A 127 -9.62 10.98 -24.71
N THR A 128 -10.17 9.78 -24.75
CA THR A 128 -10.20 8.74 -23.70
C THR A 128 -8.92 8.71 -22.87
N ARG A 129 -9.03 9.00 -21.57
CA ARG A 129 -7.90 9.03 -20.63
C ARG A 129 -7.58 7.62 -20.17
N ALA A 130 -6.35 7.20 -20.41
CA ALA A 130 -5.81 5.94 -19.94
C ALA A 130 -5.11 6.18 -18.61
N THR A 131 -5.40 5.32 -17.62
CA THR A 131 -4.88 5.21 -16.25
C THR A 131 -5.44 6.20 -15.21
N GLU A 132 -6.58 5.81 -14.61
CA GLU A 132 -7.17 6.45 -13.42
C GLU A 132 -6.50 5.94 -12.14
N TYR A 133 -5.30 6.41 -11.82
CA TYR A 133 -4.72 6.13 -10.50
C TYR A 133 -5.49 6.92 -9.43
N PRO A 134 -5.97 6.28 -8.35
CA PRO A 134 -6.42 7.01 -7.18
C PRO A 134 -5.32 7.95 -6.68
N ILE A 135 -5.68 9.19 -6.38
CA ILE A 135 -4.74 10.15 -5.82
C ILE A 135 -4.97 10.21 -4.31
N ILE A 136 -3.91 9.97 -3.54
CA ILE A 136 -3.93 10.16 -2.09
C ILE A 136 -3.21 11.45 -1.73
N ARG A 137 -3.84 12.22 -0.84
CA ARG A 137 -3.24 13.40 -0.21
C ARG A 137 -3.38 13.28 1.30
N LEU A 138 -2.26 13.36 1.98
CA LEU A 138 -2.17 13.40 3.42
C LEU A 138 -1.94 14.84 3.86
N GLU A 139 -2.68 15.24 4.87
CA GLU A 139 -2.45 16.48 5.62
C GLU A 139 -2.11 16.11 7.06
N GLY A 140 -1.06 16.72 7.60
CA GLY A 140 -0.66 16.54 8.99
C GLY A 140 -0.93 17.78 9.82
N GLU A 141 -1.17 17.61 11.11
CA GLU A 141 -1.15 18.72 12.07
C GLU A 141 0.22 19.41 12.02
N GLU A 142 0.22 20.73 11.82
CA GLU A 142 1.43 21.54 11.57
C GLU A 142 2.47 21.45 12.70
N ASN A 143 2.02 21.26 13.94
CA ASN A 143 2.88 21.11 15.12
C ASN A 143 3.42 19.69 15.31
N LYS A 144 2.92 18.70 14.56
CA LYS A 144 3.35 17.29 14.65
C LYS A 144 4.23 16.89 13.49
N TYR A 145 3.94 17.30 12.27
CA TYR A 145 4.70 16.84 11.10
C TYR A 145 5.21 18.02 10.28
N SER A 146 6.49 17.96 9.91
CA SER A 146 7.00 18.88 8.87
C SER A 146 6.37 18.55 7.53
N GLN A 147 6.27 19.55 6.65
CA GLN A 147 5.80 19.34 5.27
C GLN A 147 6.61 18.28 4.52
N GLU A 148 7.94 18.27 4.72
CA GLU A 148 8.82 17.23 4.18
C GLU A 148 8.42 15.82 4.65
N THR A 149 8.10 15.66 5.95
CA THR A 149 7.65 14.38 6.49
C THR A 149 6.33 13.94 5.86
N ILE A 150 5.40 14.87 5.67
CA ILE A 150 4.11 14.60 5.01
C ILE A 150 4.29 14.25 3.53
N HIS A 151 5.20 14.90 2.82
CA HIS A 151 5.53 14.54 1.44
C HIS A 151 6.10 13.12 1.34
N ILE A 152 7.00 12.73 2.24
CA ILE A 152 7.55 11.36 2.29
C ILE A 152 6.42 10.34 2.53
N PHE A 153 5.49 10.62 3.44
CA PHE A 153 4.34 9.72 3.67
C PHE A 153 3.41 9.67 2.45
N ASN A 154 3.11 10.80 1.83
CA ASN A 154 2.32 10.85 0.60
C ASN A 154 2.94 10.00 -0.50
N ASP A 155 4.25 10.15 -0.71
CA ASP A 155 5.00 9.40 -1.70
C ASP A 155 4.95 7.90 -1.42
N PHE A 156 5.08 7.48 -0.16
CA PHE A 156 4.95 6.07 0.21
C PHE A 156 3.62 5.47 -0.29
N TYR A 157 2.50 6.11 0.04
CA TYR A 157 1.17 5.58 -0.32
C TYR A 157 0.89 5.73 -1.82
N GLN A 158 1.19 6.89 -2.41
CA GLN A 158 0.95 7.12 -3.84
C GLN A 158 1.81 6.20 -4.71
N LYS A 159 3.07 5.95 -4.33
CA LYS A 159 3.95 4.98 -4.97
C LYS A 159 3.37 3.56 -4.91
N GLY A 160 2.79 3.17 -3.78
CA GLY A 160 2.09 1.89 -3.64
C GLY A 160 0.88 1.79 -4.58
N ILE A 161 0.06 2.84 -4.68
CA ILE A 161 -1.07 2.90 -5.62
C ILE A 161 -0.58 2.76 -7.06
N ILE A 162 0.46 3.51 -7.46
CA ILE A 162 1.03 3.41 -8.81
C ILE A 162 1.46 1.97 -9.07
N ARG A 163 2.19 1.33 -8.15
CA ARG A 163 2.66 -0.05 -8.29
C ARG A 163 1.54 -1.07 -8.46
N GLU A 164 0.44 -0.90 -7.74
CA GLU A 164 -0.70 -1.83 -7.74
C GLU A 164 -1.57 -1.67 -9.00
N PHE A 165 -1.81 -0.43 -9.43
CA PHE A 165 -2.70 -0.12 -10.55
C PHE A 165 -1.99 -0.04 -11.91
N SER A 166 -0.65 0.01 -11.94
CA SER A 166 0.09 0.08 -13.21
C SER A 166 0.01 -1.25 -13.96
N PRO A 167 -0.34 -1.24 -15.26
CA PRO A 167 -0.44 -2.45 -16.05
C PRO A 167 0.91 -3.15 -16.18
N ARG A 168 0.89 -4.48 -16.09
CA ARG A 168 2.07 -5.35 -16.27
C ARG A 168 2.22 -5.78 -17.72
N SER A 169 3.45 -5.97 -18.16
CA SER A 169 3.74 -6.45 -19.51
C SER A 169 3.15 -7.84 -19.72
N THR A 170 2.46 -8.02 -20.85
CA THR A 170 1.90 -9.32 -21.26
C THR A 170 2.98 -10.34 -21.59
N SER A 171 4.17 -9.90 -22.02
CA SER A 171 5.31 -10.77 -22.33
C SER A 171 6.19 -11.07 -21.10
N ASN A 172 6.16 -10.22 -20.08
CA ASN A 172 6.88 -10.42 -18.83
C ASN A 172 6.10 -9.81 -17.66
N PRO A 173 5.31 -10.62 -16.92
CA PRO A 173 4.47 -10.13 -15.82
C PRO A 173 5.22 -9.41 -14.70
N ASN A 174 6.54 -9.59 -14.59
CA ASN A 174 7.38 -8.92 -13.59
C ASN A 174 7.76 -7.49 -13.99
N LYS A 175 7.59 -7.10 -15.26
CA LYS A 175 7.87 -5.74 -15.75
C LYS A 175 6.57 -4.96 -15.94
N PHE A 176 6.61 -3.65 -15.73
CA PHE A 176 5.49 -2.77 -16.08
C PHE A 176 5.40 -2.58 -17.60
N MET A 177 4.21 -2.26 -18.09
CA MET A 177 4.08 -1.74 -19.46
C MET A 177 4.68 -0.35 -19.53
N ILE A 178 5.43 -0.07 -20.59
CA ILE A 178 6.04 1.24 -20.82
C ILE A 178 4.93 2.21 -21.31
N PRO A 179 4.58 3.25 -20.54
CA PRO A 179 3.65 4.28 -20.96
C PRO A 179 4.29 5.22 -22.00
N SER A 180 3.50 6.11 -22.59
CA SER A 180 4.07 7.24 -23.34
C SER A 180 4.70 8.24 -22.37
N ASP A 181 5.62 9.08 -22.86
CA ASP A 181 6.28 10.11 -22.04
C ASP A 181 5.27 11.04 -21.34
N ILE A 182 4.16 11.38 -22.02
CA ILE A 182 3.07 12.20 -21.45
C ILE A 182 2.42 11.50 -20.25
N ILE A 183 2.11 10.21 -20.37
CA ILE A 183 1.48 9.44 -19.28
C ILE A 183 2.50 9.23 -18.15
N LEU A 184 3.77 9.01 -18.47
CA LEU A 184 4.83 8.89 -17.48
C LEU A 184 4.96 10.17 -16.65
N ASP A 185 4.99 11.33 -17.30
CA ASP A 185 5.02 12.63 -16.62
C ASP A 185 3.78 12.83 -15.73
N GLU A 186 2.58 12.44 -16.20
CA GLU A 186 1.36 12.49 -15.38
C GLU A 186 1.48 11.62 -14.12
N ILE A 187 1.99 10.39 -14.23
CA ILE A 187 2.21 9.47 -13.11
C ILE A 187 3.22 10.05 -12.11
N VAL A 188 4.37 10.49 -12.62
CA VAL A 188 5.49 10.99 -11.80
C VAL A 188 5.10 12.28 -11.06
N ASN A 189 4.23 13.11 -11.66
CA ASN A 189 3.71 14.32 -11.03
C ASN A 189 2.73 14.07 -9.88
N LEU A 190 2.28 12.82 -9.66
CA LEU A 190 1.50 12.47 -8.47
C LEU A 190 2.34 12.46 -7.18
N LEU A 191 3.67 12.38 -7.33
CA LEU A 191 4.67 12.27 -6.26
C LEU A 191 5.28 13.65 -5.95
N PHE A 192 5.83 13.80 -4.74
CA PHE A 192 6.39 15.04 -4.22
C PHE A 192 7.92 15.08 -4.30
N THR A 193 8.61 14.06 -3.81
CA THR A 193 10.08 14.06 -3.69
C THR A 193 10.76 13.60 -4.98
N SER A 194 11.88 14.23 -5.32
CA SER A 194 12.63 13.91 -6.55
C SER A 194 13.20 12.49 -6.54
N GLU A 195 13.67 12.01 -5.39
CA GLU A 195 14.19 10.65 -5.22
C GLU A 195 13.13 9.60 -5.60
N VAL A 196 11.89 9.79 -5.14
CA VAL A 196 10.80 8.85 -5.43
C VAL A 196 10.32 9.00 -6.88
N LYS A 197 10.34 10.21 -7.44
CA LYS A 197 10.07 10.43 -8.87
C LYS A 197 11.04 9.65 -9.75
N GLU A 198 12.33 9.77 -9.49
CA GLU A 198 13.38 9.03 -10.21
C GLU A 198 13.20 7.51 -10.05
N GLU A 199 12.92 7.03 -8.85
CA GLU A 199 12.64 5.61 -8.59
C GLU A 199 11.47 5.10 -9.44
N VAL A 200 10.35 5.83 -9.46
CA VAL A 200 9.13 5.44 -10.18
C VAL A 200 9.32 5.56 -11.70
N THR A 201 10.04 6.57 -12.18
CA THR A 201 10.44 6.65 -13.60
C THR A 201 11.18 5.38 -14.02
N GLY A 202 12.14 4.92 -13.20
CA GLY A 202 12.93 3.72 -13.48
C GLY A 202 12.11 2.42 -13.54
N TRP A 203 10.88 2.39 -13.00
CA TRP A 203 10.00 1.22 -13.11
C TRP A 203 9.49 0.98 -14.54
N PHE A 204 9.39 2.05 -15.33
CA PHE A 204 8.85 2.05 -16.68
C PHE A 204 9.93 2.12 -17.76
N ASP A 205 11.21 2.05 -17.36
CA ASP A 205 12.33 2.08 -18.28
C ASP A 205 12.41 0.82 -19.14
N ARG A 206 12.97 0.98 -20.34
CA ARG A 206 13.13 -0.10 -21.33
C ARG A 206 14.26 -1.09 -21.03
N ASN A 207 14.99 -0.88 -19.94
CA ASN A 207 16.17 -1.67 -19.56
C ASN A 207 15.79 -3.10 -19.11
#